data_AF-A0A151SN07-F1
#
_entry.id   AF-A0A151SN07-F1
#
_cell.length_a   1.000
_cell.length_b   1.000
_cell.length_c   1.000
_cell.angle_alpha   90.00
_cell.angle_beta   90.00
_cell.angle_gamma   90.00
#
_symmetry.space_group_name_H-M   'P 1'
#
loop_
_entity.id
_entity.type
_entity.pdbx_description
1 polymer ?
#
loop_
_entity_poly.entity_id
_entity_poly.type
_entity_poly.pdbx_seq_one_letter_code
_entity_poly.pdbx_strand_id
1 'polypeptide(L)'
;MATLQCNSLALNKPCYPIRRPFSQPVFSSTPFVPTTSICTSSTTSNSRRGYAVSAVVSEENTVDSSFSAADVFKLTYLEGNSWLWNVGGTNILVDPILVGNLDFGIPWLYDAAKKVLKKFQLDDLPEINCVLITQSLDDHCHLKTLRPFSQKFPNIRVIATPNAKGLLDPLFRNVTYLEPGQSSDIETNYGSKVSVKATAGPVLGPPWQRPENGYLVRSPQGQLSLYYEPHCVYNQSFVEKEKADIVITPVIKQLLPNFTLVSGQEDAVKLAKLLQAKFIVPMKNGDLDSKGLLASLVRGEGTVESFKVRSFSIVVDKLLYISFLLSPLKMIIFSL
;
A
#
# COMPACT_ATOMS: atom_id res chain seq x y z
N MET A 1 -40.68 -27.98 -27.64
CA MET A 1 -41.64 -28.34 -26.57
C MET A 1 -41.01 -29.43 -25.73
N ALA A 2 -40.64 -29.12 -24.50
CA ALA A 2 -40.30 -30.10 -23.48
C ALA A 2 -40.59 -29.45 -22.12
N THR A 3 -41.20 -30.25 -21.26
CA THR A 3 -42.08 -29.91 -20.17
C THR A 3 -41.35 -29.70 -18.84
N LEU A 4 -41.83 -28.71 -18.09
CA LEU A 4 -41.58 -28.49 -16.66
C LEU A 4 -42.12 -29.66 -15.82
N GLN A 5 -41.41 -30.06 -14.77
CA GLN A 5 -42.02 -30.28 -13.46
C GLN A 5 -41.02 -30.27 -12.29
N CYS A 6 -41.51 -29.67 -11.20
CA CYS A 6 -40.87 -29.33 -9.95
C CYS A 6 -40.46 -30.51 -9.07
N ASN A 7 -39.56 -30.24 -8.10
CA ASN A 7 -39.79 -30.66 -6.72
C ASN A 7 -39.21 -29.63 -5.73
N SER A 8 -40.04 -29.29 -4.76
CA SER A 8 -39.86 -28.31 -3.68
C SER A 8 -39.10 -28.92 -2.49
N LEU A 9 -38.20 -28.13 -1.89
CA LEU A 9 -37.54 -28.47 -0.62
C LEU A 9 -38.10 -27.61 0.51
N ALA A 10 -38.51 -28.29 1.58
CA ALA A 10 -39.11 -27.73 2.78
C ALA A 10 -38.06 -27.04 3.68
N LEU A 11 -38.41 -25.85 4.18
CA LEU A 11 -37.69 -25.13 5.23
C LEU A 11 -38.06 -25.69 6.61
N ASN A 12 -37.06 -26.01 7.43
CA ASN A 12 -37.19 -26.12 8.89
C ASN A 12 -36.39 -24.99 9.57
N LYS A 13 -37.09 -24.18 10.37
CA LYS A 13 -36.52 -23.18 11.30
C LYS A 13 -36.55 -23.75 12.73
N PRO A 14 -35.57 -23.44 13.59
CA PRO A 14 -35.75 -23.55 15.03
C PRO A 14 -35.99 -22.19 15.70
N CYS A 15 -36.92 -22.20 16.65
CA CYS A 15 -37.27 -21.13 17.58
C CYS A 15 -36.27 -21.02 18.75
N TYR A 16 -36.04 -19.80 19.25
CA TYR A 16 -35.52 -19.57 20.60
C TYR A 16 -36.34 -18.48 21.31
N PRO A 17 -36.62 -18.61 22.63
CA PRO A 17 -37.53 -17.73 23.35
C PRO A 17 -36.82 -16.55 24.04
N ILE A 18 -37.64 -15.52 24.31
CA ILE A 18 -37.35 -14.27 25.02
C ILE A 18 -37.50 -14.44 26.54
N ARG A 19 -36.66 -13.78 27.37
CA ARG A 19 -37.05 -13.08 28.62
C ARG A 19 -35.92 -12.20 29.21
N ARG A 20 -36.28 -10.97 29.61
CA ARG A 20 -35.54 -9.97 30.43
C ARG A 20 -35.91 -10.14 31.94
N PRO A 21 -35.71 -9.18 32.91
CA PRO A 21 -34.72 -8.10 33.18
C PRO A 21 -34.26 -8.04 34.69
N PHE A 22 -33.58 -6.93 35.08
CA PHE A 22 -33.30 -6.39 36.46
C PHE A 22 -32.07 -6.95 37.19
N SER A 23 -31.24 -6.20 37.94
CA SER A 23 -31.51 -5.09 38.86
C SER A 23 -30.26 -4.21 39.17
N GLN A 24 -30.50 -2.93 39.53
CA GLN A 24 -29.59 -2.04 40.27
C GLN A 24 -29.90 -2.08 41.79
N PRO A 25 -28.99 -1.56 42.65
CA PRO A 25 -29.34 -0.48 43.60
C PRO A 25 -28.26 0.64 43.58
N VAL A 26 -28.52 1.96 43.65
CA VAL A 26 -29.23 2.88 44.58
C VAL A 26 -28.49 3.17 45.91
N PHE A 27 -27.87 4.37 45.93
CA PHE A 27 -27.70 5.42 46.98
C PHE A 27 -27.56 5.09 48.48
N SER A 28 -26.60 5.74 49.17
CA SER A 28 -26.87 6.89 50.08
C SER A 28 -25.63 7.52 50.78
N SER A 29 -25.66 8.86 50.79
CA SER A 29 -25.14 9.97 51.63
C SER A 29 -24.20 9.82 52.87
N THR A 30 -23.05 10.55 52.80
CA THR A 30 -22.45 11.60 53.71
C THR A 30 -22.38 11.44 55.25
N PRO A 31 -21.62 12.26 56.02
CA PRO A 31 -20.47 13.17 55.73
C PRO A 31 -19.26 12.94 56.66
N PHE A 32 -18.02 13.29 56.29
CA PHE A 32 -16.99 13.75 57.26
C PHE A 32 -15.84 14.48 56.54
N VAL A 33 -15.56 15.71 56.98
CA VAL A 33 -14.38 16.52 56.67
C VAL A 33 -13.54 16.52 57.95
N PRO A 34 -12.21 16.23 57.91
CA PRO A 34 -11.23 17.32 57.91
C PRO A 34 -9.94 17.09 57.09
N THR A 35 -9.49 18.20 56.47
CA THR A 35 -8.11 18.73 56.51
C THR A 35 -6.96 17.98 55.81
N THR A 36 -6.56 18.56 54.67
CA THR A 36 -5.21 18.67 54.08
C THR A 36 -4.17 17.59 54.37
N SER A 37 -3.83 16.81 53.33
CA SER A 37 -2.44 16.47 53.03
C SER A 37 -2.28 16.26 51.52
N ILE A 38 -1.26 16.92 50.95
CA ILE A 38 -0.82 16.72 49.57
C ILE A 38 -0.06 15.40 49.54
N CYS A 39 -0.71 14.35 49.06
CA CYS A 39 -0.07 13.10 48.71
C CYS A 39 -0.07 12.99 47.18
N THR A 40 1.10 13.20 46.59
CA THR A 40 1.41 12.87 45.20
C THR A 40 1.26 11.36 45.02
N SER A 41 0.10 10.93 44.54
CA SER A 41 -0.08 9.57 44.06
C SER A 41 0.73 9.40 42.78
N SER A 42 1.75 8.55 42.86
CA SER A 42 2.47 7.99 41.73
C SER A 42 1.49 7.21 40.85
N THR A 43 0.88 7.92 39.90
CA THR A 43 0.29 7.28 38.74
C THR A 43 1.43 6.64 37.98
N THR A 44 1.51 5.31 38.03
CA THR A 44 2.27 4.50 37.09
C THR A 44 1.68 4.74 35.70
N SER A 45 2.08 5.84 35.09
CA SER A 45 1.93 6.03 33.66
C SER A 45 2.78 4.96 33.00
N ASN A 46 2.11 3.99 32.38
CA ASN A 46 2.71 3.23 31.29
C ASN A 46 3.03 4.25 30.18
N SER A 47 4.17 4.93 30.34
CA SER A 47 4.85 5.65 29.29
C SER A 47 5.20 4.62 28.23
N ARG A 48 4.25 4.38 27.30
CA ARG A 48 4.61 3.94 25.96
C ARG A 48 5.50 5.06 25.44
N ARG A 49 6.83 4.87 25.52
CA ARG A 49 7.79 5.65 24.75
C ARG A 49 7.29 5.63 23.31
N GLY A 50 6.66 6.72 22.88
CA GLY A 50 6.28 6.88 21.50
C GLY A 50 7.56 6.99 20.72
N TYR A 51 7.92 5.95 19.97
CA TYR A 51 9.06 6.06 19.07
C TYR A 51 8.70 7.10 18.00
N ALA A 52 9.55 8.12 17.89
CA ALA A 52 9.42 9.16 16.88
C ALA A 52 9.95 8.61 15.56
N VAL A 53 9.08 8.50 14.56
CA VAL A 53 9.52 8.14 13.21
C VAL A 53 10.04 9.41 12.56
N SER A 54 11.28 9.38 12.10
CA SER A 54 11.89 10.46 11.34
C SER A 54 11.86 10.17 9.84
N ALA A 55 11.92 11.21 9.02
CA ALA A 55 12.02 11.06 7.58
C ALA A 55 12.96 12.10 6.97
N VAL A 56 13.83 11.67 6.06
CA VAL A 56 14.82 12.50 5.37
C VAL A 56 14.79 12.16 3.88
N VAL A 57 15.05 13.15 3.02
CA VAL A 57 15.25 12.92 1.58
C VAL A 57 16.71 13.09 1.25
N SER A 58 17.30 12.12 0.55
CA SER A 58 18.69 12.14 0.09
C SER A 58 18.77 12.03 -1.44
N GLU A 59 19.79 12.69 -2.01
CA GLU A 59 20.14 12.59 -3.43
C GLU A 59 21.21 11.50 -3.70
N GLU A 60 21.85 10.95 -2.67
CA GLU A 60 22.92 9.95 -2.80
C GLU A 60 22.91 8.89 -1.66
N ASN A 61 23.58 7.75 -1.90
CA ASN A 61 23.63 6.55 -1.02
C ASN A 61 24.26 6.75 0.37
N THR A 62 24.74 7.95 0.70
CA THR A 62 25.38 8.24 1.98
C THR A 62 24.36 8.70 3.02
N VAL A 63 23.92 7.76 3.86
CA VAL A 63 23.40 8.10 5.19
C VAL A 63 24.39 7.59 6.22
N ASP A 64 24.95 8.53 6.98
CA ASP A 64 25.81 8.27 8.12
C ASP A 64 25.14 7.33 9.12
N SER A 65 25.96 6.42 9.62
CA SER A 65 25.64 5.21 10.35
C SER A 65 25.26 5.48 11.82
N SER A 66 24.04 5.94 12.09
CA SER A 66 23.52 5.99 13.47
C SER A 66 22.17 5.32 13.70
N PHE A 67 21.52 4.79 12.66
CA PHE A 67 20.22 4.12 12.80
C PHE A 67 20.39 2.61 12.99
N SER A 68 19.54 2.00 13.82
CA SER A 68 19.38 0.54 13.84
C SER A 68 19.02 0.09 12.43
N ALA A 69 19.97 -0.54 11.72
CA ALA A 69 19.87 -0.82 10.29
C ALA A 69 18.65 -1.67 9.89
N ALA A 70 17.99 -2.31 10.85
CA ALA A 70 16.89 -3.21 10.61
C ALA A 70 15.52 -2.51 10.54
N ASP A 71 15.29 -1.40 11.25
CA ASP A 71 14.03 -0.64 11.18
C ASP A 71 14.18 0.63 10.34
N VAL A 72 14.61 0.45 9.09
CA VAL A 72 14.75 1.52 8.10
C VAL A 72 13.99 1.16 6.83
N PHE A 73 13.20 2.11 6.32
CA PHE A 73 12.62 2.07 4.99
C PHE A 73 13.33 3.10 4.11
N LYS A 74 13.94 2.67 3.01
CA LYS A 74 14.42 3.57 1.95
C LYS A 74 13.55 3.37 0.71
N LEU A 75 12.87 4.42 0.27
CA LEU A 75 11.91 4.37 -0.83
C LEU A 75 12.45 5.18 -2.00
N THR A 76 12.62 4.54 -3.15
CA THR A 76 13.03 5.20 -4.39
C THR A 76 11.91 5.07 -5.41
N TYR A 77 11.40 6.20 -5.87
CA TYR A 77 10.37 6.24 -6.91
C TYR A 77 11.00 6.10 -8.30
N LEU A 78 10.48 5.16 -9.09
CA LEU A 78 10.97 4.87 -10.43
C LEU A 78 9.99 5.30 -11.53
N GLU A 79 9.05 6.19 -11.25
CA GLU A 79 7.95 6.63 -12.14
C GLU A 79 6.90 5.58 -12.46
N GLY A 80 5.66 6.02 -12.70
CA GLY A 80 4.52 5.13 -12.89
C GLY A 80 4.14 4.45 -11.58
N ASN A 81 3.87 3.14 -11.64
CA ASN A 81 3.69 2.33 -10.44
C ASN A 81 5.01 1.74 -9.90
N SER A 82 6.15 2.01 -10.56
CA SER A 82 7.40 1.35 -10.22
C SER A 82 8.11 1.97 -9.00
N TRP A 83 8.54 1.11 -8.08
CA TRP A 83 9.33 1.50 -6.92
C TRP A 83 10.48 0.53 -6.65
N LEU A 84 11.53 1.05 -6.01
CA LEU A 84 12.53 0.24 -5.33
C LEU A 84 12.49 0.58 -3.83
N TRP A 85 12.20 -0.42 -3.01
CA TRP A 85 12.19 -0.30 -1.56
C TRP A 85 13.36 -1.06 -0.96
N ASN A 86 14.11 -0.45 -0.05
CA ASN A 86 14.98 -1.17 0.88
C ASN A 86 14.30 -1.19 2.25
N VAL A 87 13.99 -2.38 2.76
CA VAL A 87 13.33 -2.58 4.06
C VAL A 87 14.22 -3.46 4.93
N GLY A 88 14.84 -2.88 5.95
CA GLY A 88 15.76 -3.62 6.82
C GLY A 88 16.89 -4.33 6.08
N GLY A 89 17.41 -3.71 5.01
CA GLY A 89 18.45 -4.28 4.15
C GLY A 89 17.94 -5.12 2.98
N THR A 90 16.65 -5.44 2.90
CA THR A 90 16.06 -6.21 1.79
C THR A 90 15.59 -5.29 0.67
N ASN A 91 16.10 -5.48 -0.54
CA ASN A 91 15.68 -4.77 -1.75
C ASN A 91 14.46 -5.45 -2.40
N ILE A 92 13.34 -4.73 -2.44
CA ILE A 92 12.07 -5.15 -3.03
C ILE A 92 11.79 -4.25 -4.24
N LEU A 93 11.71 -4.85 -5.44
CA LEU A 93 11.32 -4.17 -6.66
C LEU A 93 9.81 -4.31 -6.87
N VAL A 94 9.09 -3.20 -6.96
CA VAL A 94 7.62 -3.19 -6.99
C VAL A 94 7.14 -2.71 -8.35
N ASP A 95 6.23 -3.47 -8.96
CA ASP A 95 5.55 -3.16 -10.22
C ASP A 95 6.48 -2.56 -11.31
N PRO A 96 7.54 -3.28 -11.72
CA PRO A 96 8.60 -2.72 -12.53
C PRO A 96 8.21 -2.51 -14.00
N ILE A 97 8.29 -1.26 -14.46
CA ILE A 97 8.22 -0.85 -15.87
C ILE A 97 9.57 -0.22 -16.19
N LEU A 98 10.53 -1.00 -16.68
CA LEU A 98 11.92 -0.57 -16.88
C LEU A 98 12.42 -0.80 -18.32
N VAL A 99 11.67 -1.55 -19.13
CA VAL A 99 12.02 -1.88 -20.51
C VAL A 99 10.89 -1.49 -21.43
N GLY A 100 11.18 -0.56 -22.36
CA GLY A 100 10.22 -0.03 -23.31
C GLY A 100 9.13 0.82 -22.65
N ASN A 101 8.18 1.26 -23.48
CA ASN A 101 7.03 2.03 -23.03
C ASN A 101 5.89 1.12 -22.57
N LEU A 102 5.04 1.67 -21.70
CA LEU A 102 3.76 1.08 -21.33
C LEU A 102 2.74 1.33 -22.45
N ASP A 103 2.24 0.25 -23.05
CA ASP A 103 1.30 0.35 -24.18
C ASP A 103 0.14 -0.64 -24.16
N PHE A 104 0.02 -1.48 -23.12
CA PHE A 104 -1.03 -2.49 -22.99
C PHE A 104 -1.13 -3.43 -24.22
N GLY A 105 -0.03 -3.59 -24.96
CA GLY A 105 0.02 -4.38 -26.21
C GLY A 105 -0.64 -3.71 -27.42
N ILE A 106 -1.13 -2.47 -27.31
CA ILE A 106 -1.79 -1.73 -28.40
C ILE A 106 -1.22 -0.29 -28.50
N PRO A 107 0.01 -0.11 -29.03
CA PRO A 107 0.72 1.19 -29.01
C PRO A 107 -0.02 2.36 -29.65
N TRP A 108 -0.86 2.11 -30.67
CA TRP A 108 -1.63 3.19 -31.30
C TRP A 108 -2.77 3.69 -30.40
N LEU A 109 -3.26 2.85 -29.49
CA LEU A 109 -4.33 3.16 -28.56
C LEU A 109 -3.79 3.89 -27.33
N TYR A 110 -2.68 3.41 -26.77
CA TYR A 110 -1.97 4.02 -25.66
C TYR A 110 -0.47 3.70 -25.76
N ASP A 111 0.38 4.71 -25.58
CA ASP A 111 1.83 4.56 -25.50
C ASP A 111 2.36 5.62 -24.53
N ALA A 112 2.95 5.19 -23.41
CA ALA A 112 3.43 6.05 -22.34
C ALA A 112 4.88 5.76 -21.98
N ALA A 113 5.72 6.79 -22.11
CA ALA A 113 7.12 6.76 -21.71
C ALA A 113 7.33 7.44 -20.35
N LYS A 114 8.34 6.99 -19.61
CA LYS A 114 8.82 7.72 -18.41
C LYS A 114 9.29 9.12 -18.79
N LYS A 115 9.07 10.11 -17.92
CA LYS A 115 9.45 11.51 -18.19
C LYS A 115 10.92 11.75 -17.91
N VAL A 116 11.43 11.21 -16.80
CA VAL A 116 12.79 11.48 -16.30
C VAL A 116 13.72 10.29 -16.52
N LEU A 117 13.30 9.09 -16.15
CA LEU A 117 14.11 7.86 -16.16
C LEU A 117 14.12 7.16 -17.52
N LYS A 118 14.27 7.92 -18.59
CA LYS A 118 14.30 7.40 -19.97
C LYS A 118 15.49 6.46 -20.25
N LYS A 119 16.56 6.57 -19.45
CA LYS A 119 17.80 5.79 -19.59
C LYS A 119 17.99 4.72 -18.52
N PHE A 120 17.17 4.74 -17.46
CA PHE A 120 17.28 3.79 -16.35
C PHE A 120 16.81 2.42 -16.82
N GLN A 121 17.64 1.42 -16.66
CA GLN A 121 17.49 0.08 -17.22
C GLN A 121 17.70 -0.99 -16.15
N LEU A 122 17.49 -2.26 -16.53
CA LEU A 122 17.66 -3.40 -15.63
C LEU A 122 19.09 -3.55 -15.08
N ASP A 123 20.08 -2.99 -15.76
CA ASP A 123 21.49 -3.01 -15.32
C ASP A 123 21.81 -1.95 -14.27
N ASP A 124 20.97 -0.94 -14.13
CA ASP A 124 21.11 0.11 -13.11
C ASP A 124 20.50 -0.29 -11.76
N LEU A 125 19.78 -1.42 -11.70
CA LEU A 125 19.19 -1.93 -10.48
C LEU A 125 20.29 -2.45 -9.52
N PRO A 126 20.15 -2.21 -8.21
CA PRO A 126 20.97 -2.93 -7.23
C PRO A 126 20.59 -4.42 -7.20
N GLU A 127 21.27 -5.19 -6.35
CA GLU A 127 20.83 -6.56 -6.06
C GLU A 127 19.38 -6.55 -5.56
N ILE A 128 18.52 -7.34 -6.20
CA ILE A 128 17.10 -7.45 -5.85
C ILE A 128 16.88 -8.77 -5.12
N ASN A 129 16.19 -8.72 -3.98
CA ASN A 129 15.85 -9.91 -3.19
C ASN A 129 14.45 -10.43 -3.49
N CYS A 130 13.51 -9.54 -3.84
CA CYS A 130 12.13 -9.88 -4.14
C CYS A 130 11.54 -8.93 -5.18
N VAL A 131 10.70 -9.46 -6.07
CA VAL A 131 9.76 -8.66 -6.86
C VAL A 131 8.38 -8.72 -6.21
N LEU A 132 7.69 -7.59 -6.13
CA LEU A 132 6.32 -7.49 -5.63
C LEU A 132 5.41 -6.99 -6.75
N ILE A 133 4.39 -7.77 -7.10
CA ILE A 133 3.40 -7.42 -8.14
C ILE A 133 2.03 -7.23 -7.47
N THR A 134 1.46 -6.04 -7.60
CA THR A 134 0.16 -5.69 -7.00
C THR A 134 -1.02 -6.14 -7.85
N GLN A 135 -0.93 -5.96 -9.16
CA GLN A 135 -2.02 -6.20 -10.08
C GLN A 135 -1.57 -6.98 -11.32
N SER A 136 -2.52 -7.59 -12.02
CA SER A 136 -2.26 -8.34 -13.25
C SER A 136 -2.20 -7.48 -14.52
N LEU A 137 -2.56 -6.19 -14.42
CA LEU A 137 -2.59 -5.24 -15.54
C LEU A 137 -1.18 -4.80 -15.94
N ASP A 138 -1.03 -4.37 -17.21
CA ASP A 138 0.29 -4.12 -17.83
C ASP A 138 1.05 -2.94 -17.21
N ASP A 139 0.36 -2.00 -16.57
CA ASP A 139 0.92 -0.89 -15.80
C ASP A 139 1.44 -1.30 -14.41
N HIS A 140 1.36 -2.59 -14.08
CA HIS A 140 1.92 -3.21 -12.88
C HIS A 140 2.77 -4.44 -13.21
N CYS A 141 2.20 -5.37 -13.97
CA CYS A 141 2.77 -6.64 -14.40
C CYS A 141 3.33 -6.56 -15.82
N HIS A 142 4.24 -5.60 -16.06
CA HIS A 142 4.69 -5.26 -17.41
C HIS A 142 5.58 -6.35 -18.02
N LEU A 143 5.03 -7.16 -18.93
CA LEU A 143 5.73 -8.34 -19.44
C LEU A 143 6.99 -8.01 -20.25
N LYS A 144 7.05 -6.84 -20.90
CA LYS A 144 8.28 -6.41 -21.61
C LYS A 144 9.45 -6.21 -20.66
N THR A 145 9.16 -5.82 -19.41
CA THR A 145 10.17 -5.72 -18.35
C THR A 145 10.43 -7.07 -17.71
N LEU A 146 9.36 -7.81 -17.37
CA LEU A 146 9.48 -9.06 -16.60
C LEU A 146 10.15 -10.20 -17.37
N ARG A 147 9.98 -10.30 -18.70
CA ARG A 147 10.62 -11.34 -19.52
C ARG A 147 12.16 -11.30 -19.49
N PRO A 148 12.84 -10.19 -19.87
CA PRO A 148 14.28 -10.11 -19.76
C PRO A 148 14.76 -10.11 -18.30
N PHE A 149 13.96 -9.55 -17.37
CA PHE A 149 14.29 -9.61 -15.95
C PHE A 149 14.35 -11.05 -15.43
N SER A 150 13.39 -11.91 -15.79
CA SER A 150 13.38 -13.31 -15.34
C SER A 150 14.50 -14.14 -15.95
N GLN A 151 14.97 -13.78 -17.15
CA GLN A 151 16.17 -14.39 -17.75
C GLN A 151 17.45 -13.99 -17.01
N LYS A 152 17.54 -12.72 -16.60
CA LYS A 152 18.68 -12.19 -15.82
C LYS A 152 18.71 -12.72 -14.39
N PHE A 153 17.55 -12.90 -13.76
CA PHE A 153 17.41 -13.34 -12.37
C PHE A 153 16.49 -14.58 -12.24
N PRO A 154 16.90 -15.76 -12.72
CA PRO A 154 16.02 -16.93 -12.86
C PRO A 154 15.49 -17.51 -11.55
N ASN A 155 16.16 -17.22 -10.43
CA ASN A 155 15.79 -17.74 -9.10
C ASN A 155 15.18 -16.66 -8.19
N ILE A 156 14.92 -15.47 -8.72
CA ILE A 156 14.36 -14.37 -7.94
C ILE A 156 13.02 -14.78 -7.33
N ARG A 157 12.82 -14.40 -6.07
CA ARG A 157 11.52 -14.56 -5.43
C ARG A 157 10.54 -13.51 -5.95
N VAL A 158 9.32 -13.93 -6.24
CA VAL A 158 8.22 -13.05 -6.62
C VAL A 158 7.06 -13.25 -5.65
N ILE A 159 6.51 -12.16 -5.14
CA ILE A 159 5.25 -12.14 -4.39
C ILE A 159 4.23 -11.39 -5.25
N ALA A 160 3.04 -11.96 -5.47
CA ALA A 160 2.09 -11.40 -6.42
C ALA A 160 0.61 -11.62 -6.06
N THR A 161 -0.26 -10.83 -6.67
CA THR A 161 -1.70 -11.12 -6.77
C THR A 161 -1.95 -12.45 -7.51
N PRO A 162 -2.91 -13.28 -7.07
CA PRO A 162 -3.30 -14.50 -7.78
C PRO A 162 -3.77 -14.25 -9.22
N ASN A 163 -4.28 -13.05 -9.53
CA ASN A 163 -4.72 -12.70 -10.89
C ASN A 163 -3.56 -12.68 -11.89
N ALA A 164 -2.32 -12.42 -11.45
CA ALA A 164 -1.14 -12.39 -12.31
C ALA A 164 -0.58 -13.80 -12.62
N LYS A 165 -1.19 -14.87 -12.09
CA LYS A 165 -0.65 -16.24 -12.17
C LYS A 165 -0.35 -16.70 -13.60
N GLY A 166 -1.30 -16.55 -14.51
CA GLY A 166 -1.12 -16.96 -15.91
C GLY A 166 -0.02 -16.19 -16.65
N LEU A 167 0.34 -14.99 -16.18
CA LEU A 167 1.40 -14.16 -16.76
C LEU A 167 2.77 -14.50 -16.18
N LEU A 168 2.82 -14.81 -14.87
CA LEU A 168 4.07 -14.99 -14.12
C LEU A 168 4.59 -16.43 -14.10
N ASP A 169 3.71 -17.44 -14.08
CA ASP A 169 4.11 -18.87 -14.08
C ASP A 169 5.07 -19.23 -15.25
N PRO A 170 4.89 -18.73 -16.48
CA PRO A 170 5.82 -19.02 -17.57
C PRO A 170 7.19 -18.33 -17.43
N LEU A 171 7.30 -17.30 -16.58
CA LEU A 171 8.49 -16.45 -16.47
C LEU A 171 9.34 -16.78 -15.24
N PHE A 172 8.72 -17.12 -14.11
CA PHE A 172 9.38 -17.24 -12.81
C PHE A 172 9.09 -18.60 -12.17
N ARG A 173 10.12 -19.18 -11.52
CA ARG A 173 10.00 -20.48 -10.83
C ARG A 173 9.60 -20.36 -9.36
N ASN A 174 9.87 -19.22 -8.73
CA ASN A 174 9.67 -18.99 -7.31
C ASN A 174 8.66 -17.87 -7.07
N VAL A 175 7.37 -18.16 -7.30
CA VAL A 175 6.28 -17.21 -7.14
C VAL A 175 5.38 -17.61 -5.98
N THR A 176 5.15 -16.68 -5.06
CA THR A 176 4.15 -16.81 -3.99
C THR A 176 2.96 -15.91 -4.31
N TYR A 177 1.80 -16.52 -4.56
CA TYR A 177 0.56 -15.78 -4.77
C TYR A 177 -0.17 -15.60 -3.44
N LEU A 178 -0.53 -14.36 -3.10
CA LEU A 178 -1.20 -14.03 -1.84
C LEU A 178 -2.62 -13.53 -2.09
N GLU A 179 -3.61 -14.26 -1.59
CA GLU A 179 -4.98 -13.77 -1.45
C GLU A 179 -5.06 -12.72 -0.33
N PRO A 180 -6.00 -11.76 -0.38
CA PRO A 180 -6.19 -10.78 0.69
C PRO A 180 -6.28 -11.43 2.08
N GLY A 181 -5.47 -10.94 3.02
CA GLY A 181 -5.36 -11.50 4.37
C GLY A 181 -4.18 -12.45 4.56
N GLN A 182 -3.63 -13.03 3.50
CA GLN A 182 -2.44 -13.88 3.56
C GLN A 182 -1.16 -13.05 3.66
N SER A 183 -0.14 -13.65 4.26
CA SER A 183 1.18 -13.05 4.43
C SER A 183 2.29 -13.96 3.95
N SER A 184 3.42 -13.38 3.60
CA SER A 184 4.66 -14.06 3.27
C SER A 184 5.85 -13.30 3.85
N ASP A 185 6.80 -14.03 4.44
CA ASP A 185 8.01 -13.43 5.01
C ASP A 185 9.16 -13.49 4.01
N ILE A 186 9.88 -12.38 3.83
CA ILE A 186 11.14 -12.31 3.10
C ILE A 186 12.27 -12.36 4.11
N GLU A 187 13.10 -13.39 4.05
CA GLU A 187 14.29 -13.49 4.89
C GLU A 187 15.33 -12.46 4.44
N THR A 188 15.88 -11.73 5.40
CA THR A 188 16.96 -10.75 5.21
C THR A 188 18.31 -11.44 5.27
N ASN A 189 19.35 -10.81 4.73
CA ASN A 189 20.73 -11.28 4.84
C ASN A 189 21.25 -11.37 6.30
N TYR A 190 20.51 -10.80 7.26
CA TYR A 190 20.82 -10.78 8.68
C TYR A 190 20.02 -11.83 9.49
N GLY A 191 19.31 -12.76 8.83
CA GLY A 191 18.49 -13.80 9.48
C GLY A 191 17.17 -13.29 10.09
N SER A 192 16.87 -12.00 9.91
CA SER A 192 15.60 -11.38 10.28
C SER A 192 14.57 -11.46 9.13
N LYS A 193 13.31 -11.04 9.33
CA LYS A 193 12.24 -11.23 8.34
C LYS A 193 11.41 -9.99 8.07
N VAL A 194 11.29 -9.59 6.81
CA VAL A 194 10.31 -8.58 6.36
C VAL A 194 8.99 -9.27 6.06
N SER A 195 7.92 -8.91 6.77
CA SER A 195 6.58 -9.48 6.54
C SER A 195 5.85 -8.68 5.47
N VAL A 196 5.29 -9.35 4.46
CA VAL A 196 4.43 -8.78 3.41
C VAL A 196 3.04 -9.40 3.53
N LYS A 197 2.00 -8.58 3.73
CA LYS A 197 0.60 -9.01 3.84
C LYS A 197 -0.22 -8.42 2.71
N ALA A 198 -0.95 -9.25 1.97
CA ALA A 198 -1.87 -8.80 0.92
C ALA A 198 -3.15 -8.21 1.53
N THR A 199 -3.65 -7.13 0.93
CA THR A 199 -4.94 -6.52 1.24
C THR A 199 -5.79 -6.45 -0.02
N ALA A 200 -7.12 -6.43 0.14
CA ALA A 200 -8.03 -6.34 -1.01
C ALA A 200 -8.06 -4.91 -1.56
N GLY A 201 -7.65 -4.76 -2.81
CA GLY A 201 -7.77 -3.57 -3.64
C GLY A 201 -9.00 -3.61 -4.55
N PRO A 202 -8.95 -3.00 -5.75
CA PRO A 202 -10.09 -2.94 -6.66
C PRO A 202 -10.35 -4.28 -7.39
N VAL A 203 -11.61 -4.50 -7.79
CA VAL A 203 -11.97 -5.53 -8.77
C VAL A 203 -11.99 -4.88 -10.15
N LEU A 204 -10.98 -5.19 -10.98
CA LEU A 204 -10.74 -4.51 -12.27
C LEU A 204 -11.23 -5.28 -13.50
N GLY A 205 -11.94 -6.38 -13.27
CA GLY A 205 -12.63 -7.13 -14.31
C GLY A 205 -14.08 -7.40 -13.95
N PRO A 206 -14.67 -8.51 -14.42
CA PRO A 206 -16.04 -8.85 -14.08
C PRO A 206 -16.27 -8.89 -12.56
N PRO A 207 -17.47 -8.61 -12.05
CA PRO A 207 -17.74 -8.53 -10.60
C PRO A 207 -17.39 -9.79 -9.79
N TRP A 208 -17.27 -10.94 -10.44
CA TRP A 208 -16.89 -12.22 -9.83
C TRP A 208 -15.37 -12.50 -9.86
N GLN A 209 -14.58 -11.63 -10.48
CA GLN A 209 -13.12 -11.72 -10.45
C GLN A 209 -12.61 -11.41 -9.04
N ARG A 210 -11.47 -12.01 -8.68
CA ARG A 210 -10.77 -11.69 -7.44
C ARG A 210 -10.34 -10.21 -7.46
N PRO A 211 -10.38 -9.51 -6.31
CA PRO A 211 -9.76 -8.20 -6.22
C PRO A 211 -8.27 -8.30 -6.52
N GLU A 212 -7.70 -7.21 -7.02
CA GLU A 212 -6.24 -7.03 -7.02
C GLU A 212 -5.74 -6.67 -5.62
N ASN A 213 -4.41 -6.62 -5.44
CA ASN A 213 -3.82 -6.46 -4.12
C ASN A 213 -3.31 -5.03 -3.85
N GLY A 214 -3.55 -4.56 -2.63
CA GLY A 214 -2.62 -3.67 -1.93
C GLY A 214 -1.69 -4.51 -1.04
N TYR A 215 -0.67 -3.89 -0.43
CA TYR A 215 0.22 -4.60 0.50
C TYR A 215 0.55 -3.79 1.74
N LEU A 216 0.58 -4.48 2.88
CA LEU A 216 1.14 -3.99 4.13
C LEU A 216 2.48 -4.69 4.40
N VAL A 217 3.55 -3.91 4.45
CA VAL A 217 4.92 -4.36 4.66
C VAL A 217 5.39 -3.91 6.04
N ARG A 218 5.97 -4.82 6.82
CA ARG A 218 6.50 -4.54 8.16
C ARG A 218 8.00 -4.79 8.20
N SER A 219 8.75 -3.88 8.82
CA SER A 219 10.18 -4.05 9.07
C SER A 219 10.45 -5.29 9.94
N PRO A 220 11.68 -5.81 9.95
CA PRO A 220 12.02 -7.01 10.71
C PRO A 220 11.69 -7.03 12.20
N GLN A 221 11.79 -5.90 12.90
CA GLN A 221 11.39 -5.80 14.32
C GLN A 221 9.92 -5.41 14.47
N GLY A 222 9.22 -5.18 13.36
CA GLY A 222 7.81 -4.78 13.32
C GLY A 222 7.56 -3.36 13.82
N GLN A 223 8.59 -2.54 13.98
CA GLN A 223 8.46 -1.20 14.54
C GLN A 223 8.07 -0.13 13.51
N LEU A 224 8.39 -0.36 12.23
CA LEU A 224 7.93 0.45 11.10
C LEU A 224 7.05 -0.37 10.16
N SER A 225 6.04 0.29 9.61
CA SER A 225 5.09 -0.31 8.69
C SER A 225 4.74 0.61 7.52
N LEU A 226 4.63 0.02 6.34
CA LEU A 226 4.30 0.69 5.09
C LEU A 226 3.08 0.04 4.45
N TYR A 227 2.08 0.83 4.11
CA TYR A 227 0.95 0.41 3.29
C TYR A 227 1.08 0.98 1.87
N TYR A 228 1.04 0.10 0.87
CA TYR A 228 1.04 0.46 -0.53
C TYR A 228 -0.31 0.14 -1.16
N GLU A 229 -0.94 1.18 -1.71
CA GLU A 229 -2.22 1.11 -2.40
C GLU A 229 -2.13 1.86 -3.73
N PRO A 230 -1.90 1.16 -4.85
CA PRO A 230 -1.53 1.79 -6.11
C PRO A 230 -2.65 2.61 -6.78
N HIS A 231 -3.93 2.42 -6.41
CA HIS A 231 -5.06 3.12 -7.05
C HIS A 231 -5.89 3.94 -6.08
N CYS A 232 -5.51 3.99 -4.80
CA CYS A 232 -6.32 4.56 -3.72
C CYS A 232 -7.74 3.94 -3.64
N VAL A 233 -7.88 2.67 -4.01
CA VAL A 233 -9.14 1.90 -3.93
C VAL A 233 -8.93 0.67 -3.08
N TYR A 234 -9.53 0.63 -1.90
CA TYR A 234 -9.21 -0.34 -0.87
C TYR A 234 -10.46 -0.83 -0.14
N ASN A 235 -10.40 -2.05 0.40
CA ASN A 235 -11.45 -2.56 1.27
C ASN A 235 -11.39 -1.88 2.65
N GLN A 236 -12.30 -0.95 2.91
CA GLN A 236 -12.33 -0.19 4.17
C GLN A 236 -12.42 -1.09 5.42
N SER A 237 -13.28 -2.11 5.41
CA SER A 237 -13.48 -3.01 6.55
C SER A 237 -12.26 -3.89 6.86
N PHE A 238 -11.38 -4.05 5.89
CA PHE A 238 -10.09 -4.70 6.05
C PHE A 238 -9.08 -3.71 6.63
N VAL A 239 -8.92 -2.56 5.96
CA VAL A 239 -7.89 -1.56 6.27
C VAL A 239 -8.07 -0.93 7.65
N GLU A 240 -9.30 -0.73 8.12
CA GLU A 240 -9.57 -0.12 9.44
C GLU A 240 -9.07 -0.96 10.63
N LYS A 241 -8.75 -2.24 10.41
CA LYS A 241 -8.20 -3.16 11.43
C LYS A 241 -6.67 -3.19 11.42
N GLU A 242 -6.05 -2.55 10.44
CA GLU A 242 -4.60 -2.49 10.27
C GLU A 242 -4.06 -1.13 10.70
N LYS A 243 -2.74 -1.04 10.82
CA LYS A 243 -2.01 0.21 11.02
C LYS A 243 -0.81 0.26 10.10
N ALA A 244 -0.49 1.46 9.63
CA ALA A 244 0.71 1.72 8.84
C ALA A 244 1.30 3.07 9.25
N ASP A 245 2.62 3.17 9.42
CA ASP A 245 3.30 4.44 9.67
C ASP A 245 3.40 5.28 8.39
N ILE A 246 3.64 4.60 7.27
CA ILE A 246 3.85 5.18 5.94
C ILE A 246 2.75 4.68 5.01
N VAL A 247 2.13 5.58 4.25
CA VAL A 247 1.19 5.22 3.18
C VAL A 247 1.73 5.73 1.85
N ILE A 248 1.97 4.82 0.90
CA ILE A 248 2.20 5.15 -0.51
C ILE A 248 0.87 4.98 -1.25
N THR A 249 0.34 6.07 -1.82
CA THR A 249 -0.92 6.04 -2.59
C THR A 249 -1.02 7.24 -3.54
N PRO A 250 -1.76 7.16 -4.65
CA PRO A 250 -2.02 8.32 -5.50
C PRO A 250 -2.77 9.41 -4.75
N VAL A 251 -2.42 10.67 -5.03
CA VAL A 251 -3.12 11.83 -4.49
C VAL A 251 -3.87 12.63 -5.55
N ILE A 252 -3.61 12.36 -6.82
CA ILE A 252 -4.31 12.96 -7.97
C ILE A 252 -5.17 11.86 -8.59
N LYS A 253 -6.44 12.17 -8.88
CA LYS A 253 -7.33 11.21 -9.53
C LYS A 253 -7.00 11.12 -11.02
N GLN A 254 -7.22 9.95 -11.60
CA GLN A 254 -7.23 9.76 -13.06
C GLN A 254 -8.60 9.26 -13.50
N LEU A 255 -9.19 9.96 -14.46
CA LEU A 255 -10.56 9.74 -14.89
C LEU A 255 -10.61 9.46 -16.39
N LEU A 256 -11.43 8.48 -16.77
CA LEU A 256 -11.98 8.36 -18.11
C LEU A 256 -13.43 8.89 -18.10
N PRO A 257 -14.03 9.15 -19.27
CA PRO A 257 -15.46 9.41 -19.35
C PRO A 257 -16.26 8.32 -18.62
N ASN A 258 -16.98 8.72 -17.55
CA ASN A 258 -17.81 7.86 -16.70
C ASN A 258 -17.08 6.78 -15.86
N PHE A 259 -15.75 6.82 -15.77
CA PHE A 259 -14.99 5.81 -15.02
C PHE A 259 -13.81 6.42 -14.26
N THR A 260 -13.64 6.07 -12.99
CA THR A 260 -12.46 6.44 -12.20
C THR A 260 -11.42 5.34 -12.33
N LEU A 261 -10.26 5.65 -12.94
CA LEU A 261 -9.14 4.71 -13.08
C LEU A 261 -8.29 4.67 -11.81
N VAL A 262 -8.05 5.85 -11.23
CA VAL A 262 -7.23 6.04 -10.03
C VAL A 262 -7.94 7.06 -9.15
N SER A 263 -8.19 6.69 -7.89
CA SER A 263 -8.73 7.60 -6.88
C SER A 263 -7.60 8.43 -6.25
N GLY A 264 -7.97 9.41 -5.42
CA GLY A 264 -7.01 10.32 -4.79
C GLY A 264 -7.71 11.39 -3.98
N GLN A 265 -7.02 12.49 -3.69
CA GLN A 265 -7.55 13.64 -2.95
C GLN A 265 -8.17 13.21 -1.60
N GLU A 266 -9.50 13.31 -1.45
CA GLU A 266 -10.22 12.98 -0.22
C GLU A 266 -10.03 11.52 0.18
N ASP A 267 -10.00 10.61 -0.79
CA ASP A 267 -9.87 9.18 -0.55
C ASP A 267 -8.49 8.84 0.04
N ALA A 268 -7.44 9.52 -0.42
CA ALA A 268 -6.08 9.34 0.11
C ALA A 268 -5.96 9.86 1.55
N VAL A 269 -6.62 10.97 1.88
CA VAL A 269 -6.70 11.47 3.26
C VAL A 269 -7.48 10.48 4.15
N LYS A 270 -8.58 9.94 3.64
CA LYS A 270 -9.39 8.94 4.35
C LYS A 270 -8.60 7.65 4.61
N LEU A 271 -7.86 7.16 3.62
CA LEU A 271 -7.00 5.99 3.74
C LEU A 271 -5.96 6.17 4.86
N ALA A 272 -5.23 7.28 4.81
CA ALA A 272 -4.21 7.58 5.79
C ALA A 272 -4.77 7.68 7.22
N LYS A 273 -5.98 8.24 7.37
CA LYS A 273 -6.68 8.27 8.67
C LYS A 273 -7.04 6.90 9.19
N LEU A 274 -7.60 6.03 8.34
CA LEU A 274 -7.98 4.67 8.73
C LEU A 274 -6.77 3.89 9.24
N LEU A 275 -5.62 4.05 8.57
CA LEU A 275 -4.36 3.41 8.94
C LEU A 275 -3.59 4.09 10.07
N GLN A 276 -4.06 5.25 10.54
CA GLN A 276 -3.37 6.08 11.54
C GLN A 276 -1.95 6.47 11.09
N ALA A 277 -1.80 6.76 9.80
CA ALA A 277 -0.53 7.06 9.17
C ALA A 277 0.12 8.31 9.74
N LYS A 278 1.46 8.26 9.85
CA LYS A 278 2.31 9.40 10.19
C LYS A 278 2.76 10.13 8.92
N PHE A 279 2.94 9.40 7.82
CA PHE A 279 3.40 9.91 6.55
C PHE A 279 2.53 9.43 5.40
N ILE A 280 2.30 10.33 4.45
CA ILE A 280 1.83 9.98 3.10
C ILE A 280 2.95 10.31 2.13
N VAL A 281 3.35 9.30 1.37
CA VAL A 281 4.25 9.42 0.22
C VAL A 281 3.35 9.39 -1.01
N PRO A 282 3.08 10.54 -1.64
CA PRO A 282 2.19 10.58 -2.81
C PRO A 282 2.83 9.79 -3.95
N MET A 283 2.06 9.17 -4.83
CA MET A 283 2.61 8.64 -6.08
C MET A 283 1.95 9.30 -7.28
N LYS A 284 2.72 9.44 -8.36
CA LYS A 284 2.29 10.08 -9.61
C LYS A 284 2.27 9.04 -10.73
N ASN A 285 1.53 7.96 -10.55
CA ASN A 285 1.48 6.85 -11.51
C ASN A 285 1.05 7.28 -12.91
N GLY A 286 0.17 8.28 -13.00
CA GLY A 286 -0.25 8.88 -14.26
C GLY A 286 0.71 9.84 -14.94
N ASP A 287 1.80 10.24 -14.27
CA ASP A 287 2.69 11.32 -14.74
C ASP A 287 3.75 10.79 -15.72
N LEU A 288 3.26 10.31 -16.87
CA LEU A 288 4.05 9.76 -17.98
C LEU A 288 3.88 10.62 -19.24
N ASP A 289 4.88 10.59 -20.13
CA ASP A 289 4.77 11.16 -21.47
C ASP A 289 3.91 10.22 -22.33
N SER A 290 2.58 10.41 -22.29
CA SER A 290 1.61 9.53 -22.95
C SER A 290 1.03 10.12 -24.24
N LYS A 291 0.75 9.25 -25.21
CA LYS A 291 0.08 9.54 -26.48
C LYS A 291 -0.88 8.42 -26.86
N GLY A 292 -1.71 8.67 -27.89
CA GLY A 292 -2.72 7.74 -28.36
C GLY A 292 -4.14 8.18 -28.01
N LEU A 293 -5.13 7.43 -28.49
CA LEU A 293 -6.55 7.75 -28.32
C LEU A 293 -6.97 7.70 -26.84
N LEU A 294 -6.51 6.71 -26.07
CA LEU A 294 -6.85 6.64 -24.64
C LEU A 294 -6.20 7.76 -23.84
N ALA A 295 -4.96 8.12 -24.16
CA ALA A 295 -4.25 9.20 -23.47
C ALA A 295 -4.99 10.55 -23.57
N SER A 296 -5.66 10.82 -24.70
CA SER A 296 -6.44 12.05 -24.87
C SER A 296 -7.78 12.07 -24.10
N LEU A 297 -8.26 10.90 -23.68
CA LEU A 297 -9.48 10.75 -22.89
C LEU A 297 -9.23 10.79 -21.39
N VAL A 298 -8.02 10.43 -20.94
CA VAL A 298 -7.65 10.43 -19.52
C VAL A 298 -7.47 11.87 -19.03
N ARG A 299 -8.14 12.22 -17.93
CA ARG A 299 -8.05 13.52 -17.28
C ARG A 299 -7.59 13.36 -15.84
N GLY A 300 -6.66 14.22 -15.43
CA GLY A 300 -6.27 14.36 -14.02
C GLY A 300 -7.25 15.27 -13.28
N GLU A 301 -7.66 14.89 -12.06
CA GLU A 301 -8.44 15.76 -11.17
C GLU A 301 -7.74 15.93 -9.82
N GLY A 302 -7.60 17.19 -9.40
CA GLY A 302 -6.88 17.59 -8.20
C GLY A 302 -5.39 17.82 -8.42
N THR A 303 -4.73 18.42 -7.43
CA THR A 303 -3.28 18.64 -7.42
C THR A 303 -2.67 18.21 -6.08
N VAL A 304 -1.34 18.19 -6.02
CA VAL A 304 -0.60 17.96 -4.78
C VAL A 304 -0.89 19.09 -3.76
N GLU A 305 -1.02 20.32 -4.23
CA GLU A 305 -1.32 21.49 -3.40
C GLU A 305 -2.75 21.40 -2.83
N SER A 306 -3.74 21.07 -3.66
CA SER A 306 -5.12 20.89 -3.18
C SER A 306 -5.23 19.76 -2.17
N PHE A 307 -4.50 18.67 -2.39
CA PHE A 307 -4.39 17.57 -1.45
C PHE A 307 -3.76 18.04 -0.13
N LYS A 308 -2.69 18.83 -0.19
CA LYS A 308 -2.00 19.37 0.99
C LYS A 308 -2.95 20.18 1.86
N VAL A 309 -3.63 21.19 1.29
CA VAL A 309 -4.61 22.01 2.03
C VAL A 309 -5.63 21.12 2.74
N ARG A 310 -6.16 20.14 2.01
CA ARG A 310 -7.18 19.24 2.53
C ARG A 310 -6.67 18.32 3.64
N SER A 311 -5.45 17.81 3.50
CA SER A 311 -4.81 16.98 4.53
C SER A 311 -4.60 17.75 5.83
N PHE A 312 -4.21 19.03 5.78
CA PHE A 312 -4.08 19.89 6.96
C PHE A 312 -5.43 20.20 7.63
N SER A 313 -6.46 20.52 6.84
CA SER A 313 -7.79 20.83 7.40
C SER A 313 -8.50 19.63 8.01
N ILE A 314 -8.17 18.42 7.56
CA ILE A 314 -8.86 17.19 7.94
C ILE A 314 -8.05 16.38 8.96
N VAL A 315 -6.72 16.46 8.95
CA VAL A 315 -5.82 15.73 9.86
C VAL A 315 -5.19 16.71 10.84
N VAL A 316 -5.77 16.78 12.03
CA VAL A 316 -5.25 17.57 13.14
C VAL A 316 -3.88 17.00 13.59
N ASP A 317 -2.85 17.82 13.44
CA ASP A 317 -1.54 17.85 14.11
C ASP A 317 -0.45 16.78 13.89
N LYS A 318 -0.62 15.73 13.06
CA LYS A 318 0.43 14.66 13.01
C LYS A 318 0.86 14.11 11.67
N LEU A 319 0.23 14.49 10.55
CA LEU A 319 0.67 13.96 9.25
C LEU A 319 1.78 14.82 8.67
N LEU A 320 3.01 14.30 8.63
CA LEU A 320 4.09 14.92 7.88
C LEU A 320 4.00 14.47 6.42
N TYR A 321 3.75 15.43 5.55
CA TYR A 321 3.65 15.21 4.12
C TYR A 321 5.01 15.46 3.46
N ILE A 322 5.63 14.42 2.91
CA ILE A 322 6.90 14.54 2.18
C ILE A 322 6.56 14.72 0.71
N SER A 323 6.09 15.92 0.35
CA SER A 323 5.76 16.26 -1.05
C SER A 323 6.94 16.77 -1.85
N PHE A 324 8.06 17.09 -1.21
CA PHE A 324 8.98 18.02 -1.86
C PHE A 324 9.92 17.39 -2.87
N LEU A 325 10.03 16.06 -2.96
CA LEU A 325 11.14 15.45 -3.70
C LEU A 325 10.83 14.05 -4.23
N LEU A 326 9.60 13.76 -4.67
CA LEU A 326 9.40 12.64 -5.61
C LEU A 326 9.82 13.06 -7.00
N SER A 327 11.09 13.43 -7.11
CA SER A 327 11.81 13.33 -8.35
C SER A 327 12.33 11.91 -8.45
N PRO A 328 12.31 11.30 -9.62
CA PRO A 328 12.82 9.96 -9.80
C PRO A 328 14.27 9.84 -9.32
N LEU A 329 14.60 8.70 -8.72
CA LEU A 329 15.89 8.41 -8.04
C LEU A 329 16.19 9.17 -6.74
N LYS A 330 15.37 10.14 -6.30
CA LYS A 330 15.49 10.63 -4.93
C LYS A 330 14.96 9.61 -3.95
N MET A 331 15.73 9.41 -2.89
CA MET A 331 15.47 8.38 -1.90
C MET A 331 14.88 9.02 -0.65
N ILE A 332 13.71 8.54 -0.24
CA ILE A 332 13.08 8.94 1.03
C ILE A 332 13.40 7.88 2.07
N ILE A 333 14.00 8.29 3.18
CA ILE A 333 14.50 7.40 4.22
C ILE A 333 13.68 7.65 5.49
N PHE A 334 13.03 6.60 5.97
CA PHE A 334 12.30 6.58 7.23
C PHE A 334 13.03 5.68 8.22
N SER A 335 13.16 6.16 9.45
CA SER A 335 13.83 5.43 10.53
C SER A 335 13.23 5.81 11.88
N LEU A 336 13.41 4.92 12.85
CA LEU A 336 13.08 5.15 14.27
C LEU A 336 14.30 5.61 15.06
#